data_AF-A0A7J9XX51-F1
#
_entry.id   AF-A0A7J9XX51-F1
#
_cell.length_a   1.000
_cell.length_b   1.000
_cell.length_c   1.000
_cell.angle_alpha   90.00
_cell.angle_beta   90.00
_cell.angle_gamma   90.00
#
_symmetry.space_group_name_H-M   'P 1'
#
loop_
_entity.id
_entity.type
_entity.pdbx_description
1 polymer ?
#
loop_
_entity_poly.entity_id
_entity_poly.type
_entity_poly.pdbx_seq_one_letter_code
_entity_poly.pdbx_strand_id
1 'polypeptide(L)'
;MSDIPIAADVLDPEVEVLPLPDVAQLLGLPVTRVHQMLRDGQLLALRRAEVVAVPTEFFAPGEEAAVVKGLPGTVTLLRDAGYADEEI
;
A
#
# COMPACT_ATOMS: atom_id res chain seq x y z
N MET A 1 19.98 -5.31 -1.63
CA MET A 1 18.98 -4.41 -1.01
C MET A 1 17.75 -4.58 -1.88
N SER A 2 16.82 -5.46 -1.51
CA SER A 2 15.70 -5.76 -2.40
C SER A 2 14.84 -4.52 -2.58
N ASP A 3 14.57 -4.12 -3.81
CA ASP A 3 13.75 -2.95 -4.10
C ASP A 3 12.33 -3.17 -3.57
N ILE A 4 11.74 -2.12 -3.02
CA ILE A 4 10.32 -2.12 -2.63
C ILE A 4 9.53 -1.93 -3.94
N PRO A 5 8.49 -2.74 -4.23
CA PRO A 5 7.66 -2.51 -5.40
C PRO A 5 6.93 -1.17 -5.25
N ILE A 6 7.09 -0.31 -6.26
CA ILE A 6 6.49 1.03 -6.30
C ILE A 6 5.84 1.20 -7.67
N ALA A 7 4.53 1.40 -7.68
CA ALA A 7 3.74 1.68 -8.86
C ALA A 7 3.89 3.15 -9.29
N ALA A 8 3.55 3.42 -10.55
CA ALA A 8 3.32 4.79 -11.00
C ALA A 8 2.12 5.40 -10.25
N ASP A 9 2.20 6.70 -9.96
CA ASP A 9 1.07 7.43 -9.38
C ASP A 9 0.04 7.74 -10.48
N VAL A 10 -0.95 6.87 -10.59
CA VAL A 10 -2.08 6.99 -11.54
C VAL A 10 -3.37 7.43 -10.86
N LEU A 11 -3.35 7.64 -9.53
CA LEU A 11 -4.53 8.00 -8.76
C LEU A 11 -4.87 9.49 -8.94
N ASP A 12 -6.13 9.84 -8.73
CA ASP A 12 -6.53 11.24 -8.69
C ASP A 12 -5.70 11.99 -7.62
N PRO A 13 -5.23 13.21 -7.90
CA PRO A 13 -4.50 14.03 -6.92
C PRO A 13 -5.26 14.26 -5.60
N GLU A 14 -6.59 14.19 -5.62
CA GLU A 14 -7.45 14.33 -4.43
C GLU A 14 -7.41 13.11 -3.50
N VAL A 15 -6.99 11.93 -4.01
CA VAL A 15 -6.87 10.72 -3.17
C VAL A 15 -5.76 10.91 -2.15
N GLU A 16 -6.08 10.80 -0.87
CA GLU A 16 -5.09 10.94 0.20
C GLU A 16 -4.17 9.71 0.26
N VAL A 17 -2.86 9.96 0.41
CA VAL A 17 -1.84 8.93 0.55
C VAL A 17 -1.03 9.14 1.83
N LEU A 18 -0.62 8.05 2.47
CA LEU A 18 0.18 8.04 3.69
C LEU A 18 1.63 7.61 3.41
N PRO A 19 2.63 8.41 3.80
CA PRO A 19 4.02 7.97 3.84
C PRO A 19 4.21 6.69 4.66
N LEU A 20 5.20 5.86 4.29
CA LEU A 20 5.44 4.58 4.97
C LEU A 20 5.66 4.67 6.50
N PRO A 21 6.34 5.69 7.05
CA PRO A 21 6.43 5.87 8.50
C PRO A 21 5.07 6.09 9.17
N ASP A 22 4.15 6.79 8.51
CA ASP A 22 2.83 7.10 9.03
C ASP A 22 1.93 5.87 8.98
N VAL A 23 2.05 5.05 7.92
CA VAL A 23 1.42 3.72 7.85
C VAL A 23 1.91 2.82 9.01
N ALA A 24 3.21 2.88 9.31
CA ALA A 24 3.80 2.10 10.40
C ALA A 24 3.22 2.54 11.76
N GLN A 25 3.13 3.85 11.99
CA GLN A 25 2.51 4.41 13.19
C GLN A 25 1.02 4.05 13.29
N LEU A 26 0.28 4.18 12.19
CA LEU A 26 -1.15 3.85 12.09
C LEU A 26 -1.40 2.40 12.52
N LEU A 27 -0.63 1.45 11.99
CA LEU A 27 -0.78 0.02 12.29
C LEU A 27 -0.11 -0.42 13.60
N GLY A 28 0.62 0.47 14.29
CA GLY A 28 1.40 0.10 15.47
C GLY A 28 2.54 -0.89 15.17
N LEU A 29 3.14 -0.81 13.97
CA LEU A 29 4.17 -1.72 13.48
C LEU A 29 5.50 -0.98 13.23
N PRO A 30 6.65 -1.68 13.23
CA PRO A 30 7.89 -1.12 12.70
C PRO A 30 7.79 -0.85 11.19
N VAL A 31 8.44 0.20 10.68
CA VAL A 31 8.44 0.52 9.23
C VAL A 31 8.98 -0.63 8.36
N THR A 32 9.91 -1.42 8.89
CA THR A 32 10.42 -2.62 8.21
C THR A 32 9.33 -3.68 7.97
N ARG A 33 8.32 -3.74 8.85
CA ARG A 33 7.15 -4.60 8.65
C ARG A 33 6.28 -4.07 7.52
N VAL A 34 6.09 -2.76 7.40
CA VAL A 34 5.39 -2.14 6.26
C VAL A 34 6.11 -2.45 4.94
N HIS A 35 7.45 -2.33 4.91
CA HIS A 35 8.23 -2.75 3.74
C HIS A 35 8.00 -4.23 3.38
N GLN A 36 7.89 -5.10 4.38
CA GLN A 36 7.60 -6.52 4.14
C GLN A 36 6.18 -6.71 3.60
N MET A 37 5.19 -5.98 4.13
CA MET A 37 3.80 -6.02 3.63
C MET A 37 3.71 -5.64 2.14
N LEU A 38 4.50 -4.65 1.70
CA LEU A 38 4.58 -4.27 0.27
C LEU A 38 5.18 -5.40 -0.58
N ARG A 39 6.26 -6.04 -0.10
CA ARG A 39 6.87 -7.19 -0.80
C ARG A 39 5.92 -8.39 -0.88
N ASP A 40 5.15 -8.61 0.18
CA ASP A 40 4.21 -9.71 0.29
C ASP A 40 2.90 -9.44 -0.48
N GLY A 41 2.75 -8.27 -1.11
CA GLY A 41 1.53 -7.88 -1.83
C GLY A 41 0.33 -7.64 -0.91
N GLN A 42 0.57 -7.37 0.37
CA GLN A 42 -0.48 -7.02 1.32
C GLN A 42 -0.92 -5.56 1.19
N LEU A 43 -0.05 -4.71 0.64
CA LEU A 43 -0.27 -3.31 0.31
C LEU A 43 0.39 -3.04 -1.05
N LEU A 44 -0.03 -1.97 -1.71
CA LEU A 44 0.65 -1.37 -2.86
C LEU A 44 1.13 0.04 -2.48
N ALA A 45 2.25 0.45 -3.05
CA ALA A 45 2.82 1.77 -2.84
C ALA A 45 3.01 2.47 -4.17
N LEU A 46 2.87 3.79 -4.16
CA LEU A 46 3.12 4.68 -5.28
C LEU A 46 4.11 5.77 -4.86
N ARG A 47 4.62 6.54 -5.83
CA ARG A 47 5.46 7.71 -5.55
C ARG A 47 4.73 9.01 -5.87
N ARG A 48 4.35 9.77 -4.84
CA ARG A 48 3.70 11.08 -4.96
C ARG A 48 4.61 12.17 -4.40
N ALA A 49 4.85 13.21 -5.19
CA ALA A 49 5.74 14.32 -4.82
C ALA A 49 7.09 13.83 -4.24
N GLU A 50 7.73 12.88 -4.93
CA GLU A 50 8.98 12.22 -4.55
C GLU A 50 8.94 11.27 -3.34
N VAL A 51 7.82 11.23 -2.61
CA VAL A 51 7.61 10.40 -1.42
C VAL A 51 6.93 9.08 -1.78
N VAL A 52 7.44 7.98 -1.25
CA VAL A 52 6.79 6.66 -1.34
C VAL A 52 5.66 6.59 -0.32
N ALA A 53 4.45 6.35 -0.78
CA ALA A 53 3.25 6.39 0.03
C ALA A 53 2.26 5.28 -0.36
N VAL A 54 1.34 4.99 0.54
CA VAL A 54 0.25 4.01 0.37
C VAL A 54 -1.09 4.76 0.39
N PRO A 55 -2.06 4.45 -0.47
CA PRO A 55 -3.39 5.03 -0.41
C PRO A 55 -4.04 4.84 0.96
N THR A 56 -4.62 5.90 1.51
CA THR A 56 -5.36 5.87 2.79
C THR A 56 -6.52 4.87 2.75
N GLU A 57 -7.15 4.71 1.59
CA GLU A 57 -8.29 3.82 1.34
C GLU A 57 -7.97 2.34 1.57
N PHE A 58 -6.69 1.96 1.66
CA PHE A 58 -6.28 0.59 2.00
C PHE A 58 -6.44 0.26 3.48
N PHE A 59 -6.78 1.24 4.32
CA PHE A 59 -6.98 1.05 5.75
C PHE A 59 -8.46 1.20 6.11
N ALA A 60 -8.98 0.24 6.87
CA ALA A 60 -10.37 0.23 7.29
C ALA A 60 -10.64 1.31 8.35
N PRO A 61 -11.76 2.04 8.26
CA PRO A 61 -12.18 2.95 9.32
C PRO A 61 -12.66 2.14 10.55
N GLY A 62 -12.16 2.45 11.74
CA GLY A 62 -12.53 1.75 12.97
C GLY A 62 -11.71 2.15 14.20
N GLU A 63 -12.01 1.51 15.34
CA GLU A 63 -11.30 1.72 16.62
C GLU A 63 -9.84 1.25 16.56
N GLU A 64 -9.56 0.20 15.78
CA GLU A 64 -8.22 -0.30 15.50
C GLU A 64 -7.93 -0.18 14.02
N ALA A 65 -6.83 0.49 13.66
CA ALA A 65 -6.44 0.63 12.28
C ALA A 65 -5.92 -0.71 11.75
N ALA A 66 -6.50 -1.15 10.64
CA ALA A 66 -6.15 -2.41 9.98
C ALA A 66 -6.24 -2.26 8.46
N VAL A 67 -5.52 -3.12 7.74
CA VAL A 67 -5.68 -3.23 6.28
C VAL A 67 -7.09 -3.70 5.96
N VAL A 68 -7.71 -3.12 4.93
CA VAL A 68 -9.04 -3.51 4.44
C VAL A 68 -9.10 -5.02 4.22
N LYS A 69 -10.12 -5.64 4.81
CA LYS A 69 -10.32 -7.09 4.72
C LYS A 69 -10.48 -7.50 3.25
N GLY A 70 -9.64 -8.43 2.82
CA GLY A 70 -9.66 -8.97 1.46
C GLY A 70 -8.73 -8.26 0.47
N LEU A 71 -8.20 -7.07 0.80
CA LEU A 71 -7.27 -6.35 -0.08
C LEU A 71 -6.09 -7.22 -0.56
N PRO A 72 -5.34 -7.93 0.32
CA PRO A 72 -4.24 -8.79 -0.15
C PRO A 72 -4.69 -9.89 -1.11
N GLY A 73 -5.90 -10.43 -0.91
CA GLY A 73 -6.50 -11.43 -1.79
C GLY A 73 -6.87 -10.86 -3.15
N THR A 74 -7.42 -9.65 -3.19
CA THR A 74 -7.70 -8.92 -4.43
C THR A 74 -6.43 -8.60 -5.20
N VAL A 75 -5.39 -8.10 -4.53
CA VAL A 75 -4.08 -7.83 -5.15
C VAL A 75 -3.49 -9.10 -5.75
N THR A 76 -3.54 -10.20 -5.01
CA THR A 76 -3.05 -11.50 -5.50
C THR A 76 -3.83 -11.95 -6.73
N LEU A 77 -5.16 -11.90 -6.69
CA LEU A 77 -6.03 -12.28 -7.81
C LEU A 77 -5.74 -11.46 -9.08
N LEU A 78 -5.57 -10.14 -8.95
CA LEU A 78 -5.32 -9.26 -10.07
C LEU A 78 -3.92 -9.49 -10.66
N ARG A 79 -2.90 -9.69 -9.82
CA ARG A 79 -1.55 -10.07 -10.28
C ARG A 79 -1.54 -11.41 -11.01
N ASP A 80 -2.26 -12.41 -10.50
CA ASP A 80 -2.41 -13.71 -11.17
C ASP A 80 -3.14 -13.59 -12.51
N ALA A 81 -4.05 -12.62 -12.64
CA ALA A 81 -4.70 -12.27 -13.89
C ALA A 81 -3.82 -11.42 -14.85
N GLY A 82 -2.60 -11.07 -14.44
CA GLY A 82 -1.60 -10.38 -15.25
C GLY A 82 -1.64 -8.85 -15.20
N TYR A 83 -2.35 -8.27 -14.23
CA TYR A 83 -2.37 -6.82 -14.02
C TYR A 83 -1.06 -6.34 -13.36
N ALA A 84 -0.54 -5.20 -13.82
CA ALA A 84 0.57 -4.51 -13.18
C ALA A 84 0.11 -3.75 -11.92
N ASP A 85 1.04 -3.37 -11.03
CA ASP A 85 0.68 -2.73 -9.76
C ASP A 85 0.03 -1.34 -9.95
N GLU A 86 0.30 -0.64 -11.04
CA GLU A 86 -0.38 0.61 -11.41
C GLU A 86 -1.79 0.41 -12.01
N GLU A 87 -2.15 -0.83 -12.39
CA GLU A 87 -3.48 -1.17 -12.90
C GLU A 87 -4.40 -1.71 -11.79
N ILE A 88 -3.88 -1.87 -10.57
CA ILE A 88 -4.56 -2.37 -9.36
C ILE A 88 -4.90 -1.20 -8.44
#